data_AF-A0A955QFK5-F1
#
_entry.id   AF-A0A955QFK5-F1
#
_cell.length_a   1.000
_cell.length_b   1.000
_cell.length_c   1.000
_cell.angle_alpha   90.00
_cell.angle_beta   90.00
_cell.angle_gamma   90.00
#
_symmetry.space_group_name_H-M   'P 1'
#
loop_
_entity.id
_entity.type
_entity.pdbx_description
1 polymer ?
#
loop_
_entity_poly.entity_id
_entity_poly.type
_entity_poly.pdbx_seq_one_letter_code
_entity_poly.pdbx_strand_id
1 'polypeptide(L)'
;MFTGKGHITNWDFSPEFLEGDFLDLKNIQLGSGDVDQFQPSPALKALAEVYKFWMAFADVDGYRVDTVKHMDLGASRYFASVIHEFAQSIGKENFYLIGEITGGRTRAFQTLETTGLDAALGIDDIPDKMEYLVKG
;
A
#
# COMPACT_ATOMS: atom_id res chain seq x y z
N MET A 1 13.21 6.24 -11.81
CA MET A 1 11.75 6.44 -11.74
C MET A 1 11.04 5.09 -11.70
N PHE A 2 11.40 4.16 -12.59
CA PHE A 2 10.92 2.78 -12.58
C PHE A 2 12.00 1.79 -12.12
N THR A 3 11.61 0.57 -11.71
CA THR A 3 12.54 -0.49 -11.22
C THR A 3 13.31 -1.16 -12.37
N GLY A 4 12.67 -1.36 -13.52
CA GLY A 4 13.28 -1.95 -14.72
C GLY A 4 13.62 -3.45 -14.61
N LYS A 5 12.87 -4.22 -13.82
CA LYS A 5 13.16 -5.64 -13.51
C LYS A 5 12.46 -6.68 -14.40
N GLY A 6 11.72 -6.24 -15.43
CA GLY A 6 10.90 -7.13 -16.25
C GLY A 6 9.52 -7.35 -15.64
N HIS A 7 8.68 -8.19 -16.26
CA HIS A 7 7.31 -8.43 -15.82
C HIS A 7 7.22 -9.49 -14.74
N ILE A 8 6.20 -9.38 -13.87
CA ILE A 8 5.87 -10.43 -12.90
C ILE A 8 5.36 -11.66 -13.68
N THR A 9 6.07 -12.78 -13.54
CA THR A 9 5.66 -14.12 -14.00
C THR A 9 5.15 -14.97 -12.85
N ASN A 10 5.73 -14.83 -11.66
CA ASN A 10 5.29 -15.53 -10.45
C ASN A 10 4.83 -14.55 -9.36
N TRP A 11 3.52 -14.52 -9.13
CA TRP A 11 2.84 -13.61 -8.20
C TRP A 11 3.07 -13.93 -6.72
N ASP A 12 3.60 -15.12 -6.41
CA ASP A 12 3.86 -15.58 -5.05
C ASP A 12 5.36 -15.56 -4.68
N PHE A 13 6.23 -15.18 -5.62
CA PHE A 13 7.67 -15.20 -5.42
C PHE A 13 8.26 -13.81 -5.15
N SER A 14 8.89 -13.65 -3.99
CA SER A 14 9.66 -12.45 -3.65
C SER A 14 11.10 -12.58 -4.17
N PRO A 15 11.72 -11.53 -4.75
CA PRO A 15 11.25 -10.15 -4.83
C PRO A 15 10.43 -9.83 -6.09
N GLU A 16 10.13 -10.82 -6.93
CA GLU A 16 9.52 -10.60 -8.25
C GLU A 16 8.18 -9.85 -8.16
N PHE A 17 7.27 -10.27 -7.28
CA PHE A 17 5.99 -9.58 -7.12
C PHE A 17 6.12 -8.15 -6.54
N LEU A 18 7.27 -7.77 -5.95
CA LEU A 18 7.49 -6.42 -5.43
C LEU A 18 8.15 -5.51 -6.47
N GLU A 19 9.08 -6.07 -7.24
CA GLU A 19 9.95 -5.28 -8.10
C GLU A 19 9.56 -5.34 -9.58
N GLY A 20 8.81 -6.37 -10.00
CA GLY A 20 8.41 -6.58 -11.39
C GLY A 20 7.29 -5.65 -11.88
N ASP A 21 7.25 -5.43 -13.18
CA ASP A 21 6.20 -4.70 -13.89
C ASP A 21 4.86 -5.47 -13.84
N PHE A 22 3.77 -4.73 -13.66
CA PHE A 22 2.41 -5.26 -13.70
C PHE A 22 1.96 -5.37 -15.15
N LEU A 23 2.29 -6.48 -15.80
CA LEU A 23 2.12 -6.65 -17.24
C LEU A 23 2.85 -5.51 -17.98
N ASP A 24 2.13 -4.69 -18.74
CA ASP A 24 2.69 -3.54 -19.47
C ASP A 24 2.88 -2.29 -18.58
N LEU A 25 2.35 -2.29 -17.36
CA LEU A 25 2.47 -1.17 -16.42
C LEU A 25 3.81 -1.19 -15.70
N LYS A 26 4.60 -0.13 -15.90
CA LYS A 26 5.93 0.00 -15.31
C LYS A 26 5.87 0.16 -13.80
N ASN A 27 6.62 -0.68 -13.10
CA ASN A 27 6.71 -0.59 -11.65
C ASN A 27 7.54 0.63 -11.22
N ILE A 28 6.98 1.41 -10.31
CA ILE A 28 7.62 2.63 -9.79
C ILE A 28 8.68 2.22 -8.77
N GLN A 29 9.89 2.76 -8.90
CA GLN A 29 10.89 2.59 -7.85
C GLN A 29 10.43 3.36 -6.61
N LEU A 30 10.06 2.68 -5.54
CA LEU A 30 9.51 3.31 -4.33
C LEU A 30 10.60 3.89 -3.42
N GLY A 31 11.74 3.22 -3.32
CA GLY A 31 12.84 3.61 -2.45
C GLY A 31 13.76 2.43 -2.17
N SER A 32 14.49 2.50 -1.06
CA SER A 32 15.40 1.44 -0.60
C SER A 32 15.70 1.58 0.89
N GLY A 33 16.13 0.49 1.53
CA GLY A 33 16.48 0.43 2.95
C GLY A 33 15.42 -0.29 3.77
N ASP A 34 15.75 -0.59 5.02
CA ASP A 34 14.84 -1.23 5.96
C ASP A 34 13.71 -0.28 6.39
N VAL A 35 12.61 -0.83 6.90
CA VAL A 35 11.40 -0.06 7.28
C VAL A 35 11.72 1.14 8.20
N ASP A 36 12.64 0.98 9.15
CA ASP A 36 13.02 2.04 10.10
C ASP A 36 14.02 3.06 9.53
N GLN A 37 14.70 2.74 8.44
CA GLN A 37 15.70 3.59 7.76
C GLN A 37 15.36 3.77 6.28
N PHE A 38 14.07 3.73 5.95
CA PHE A 38 13.62 3.71 4.57
C PHE A 38 13.91 5.05 3.89
N GLN A 39 14.56 4.99 2.73
CA GLN A 39 14.87 6.16 1.93
C GLN A 39 13.92 6.24 0.72
N PRO A 40 12.91 7.14 0.74
CA PRO A 40 11.94 7.24 -0.34
C PRO A 40 12.57 7.80 -1.60
N SER A 41 12.20 7.24 -2.74
CA SER A 41 12.65 7.71 -4.04
C SER A 41 12.01 9.06 -4.40
N PRO A 42 12.57 9.80 -5.37
CA PRO A 42 11.91 10.99 -5.92
C PRO A 42 10.52 10.69 -6.50
N ALA A 43 10.31 9.47 -7.03
CA ALA A 43 9.02 9.08 -7.61
C ALA A 43 7.95 8.87 -6.54
N LEU A 44 8.29 8.23 -5.42
CA LEU A 44 7.36 8.06 -4.30
C LEU A 44 7.00 9.41 -3.66
N LYS A 45 7.97 10.31 -3.54
CA LYS A 45 7.72 11.69 -3.07
C LYS A 45 6.74 12.42 -3.99
N ALA A 46 6.97 12.37 -5.30
CA ALA A 46 6.08 12.99 -6.27
C ALA A 46 4.67 12.36 -6.23
N LEU A 47 4.58 11.04 -6.07
CA LEU A 47 3.30 10.35 -5.91
C LEU A 47 2.56 10.84 -4.67
N ALA A 48 3.24 10.96 -3.53
CA ALA A 48 2.64 11.50 -2.30
C ALA A 48 2.08 12.92 -2.52
N GLU A 49 2.79 13.80 -3.24
CA GLU A 49 2.28 15.14 -3.57
C GLU A 49 1.01 15.10 -4.43
N VAL A 50 0.89 14.16 -5.38
CA VAL A 50 -0.35 13.97 -6.15
C VAL A 50 -1.52 13.60 -5.25
N TYR A 51 -1.32 12.70 -4.29
CA TYR A 51 -2.37 12.32 -3.34
C TYR A 51 -2.71 13.46 -2.37
N LYS A 52 -1.75 14.27 -1.94
CA LYS A 52 -2.04 15.48 -1.15
C LYS A 52 -2.86 16.48 -1.94
N PHE A 53 -2.53 16.68 -3.22
CA PHE A 53 -3.30 17.55 -4.11
C PHE A 53 -4.76 17.12 -4.19
N TRP A 54 -5.04 15.84 -4.45
CA TRP A 54 -6.42 15.35 -4.54
C TRP A 54 -7.16 15.45 -3.21
N MET A 55 -6.47 15.25 -2.10
CA MET A 55 -7.04 15.45 -0.77
C MET A 55 -7.54 16.88 -0.58
N ALA A 56 -6.70 17.87 -0.88
CA ALA A 56 -7.06 19.28 -0.70
C ALA A 56 -8.03 19.79 -1.78
N PHE A 57 -7.91 19.30 -3.01
CA PHE A 57 -8.71 19.78 -4.14
C PHE A 57 -10.12 19.21 -4.13
N ALA A 58 -10.26 17.90 -3.90
CA ALA A 58 -11.55 17.21 -3.93
C ALA A 58 -12.17 17.04 -2.53
N ASP A 59 -11.48 17.48 -1.49
CA ASP A 59 -11.91 17.40 -0.09
C ASP A 59 -12.25 15.97 0.37
N VAL A 60 -11.54 14.96 -0.16
CA VAL A 60 -11.77 13.57 0.25
C VAL A 60 -11.34 13.32 1.69
N ASP A 61 -11.90 12.30 2.32
CA ASP A 61 -11.64 11.93 3.74
C ASP A 61 -10.92 10.59 3.90
N GLY A 62 -10.51 9.98 2.78
CA GLY A 62 -9.73 8.75 2.83
C GLY A 62 -9.31 8.23 1.47
N TYR A 63 -8.35 7.30 1.48
CA TYR A 63 -7.91 6.55 0.32
C TYR A 63 -8.03 5.06 0.55
N ARG A 64 -8.43 4.36 -0.52
CA ARG A 64 -8.23 2.93 -0.66
C ARG A 64 -6.90 2.72 -1.39
N VAL A 65 -5.88 2.25 -0.67
CA VAL A 65 -4.55 1.95 -1.21
C VAL A 65 -4.60 0.54 -1.79
N ASP A 66 -4.69 0.47 -3.11
CA ASP A 66 -4.67 -0.79 -3.85
C ASP A 66 -3.31 -1.49 -3.72
N THR A 67 -3.34 -2.82 -3.61
CA THR A 67 -2.18 -3.73 -3.67
C THR A 67 -0.98 -3.41 -2.78
N VAL A 68 -1.19 -3.17 -1.47
CA VAL A 68 -0.09 -3.01 -0.48
C VAL A 68 0.84 -4.22 -0.47
N LYS A 69 0.36 -5.41 -0.85
CA LYS A 69 1.20 -6.61 -1.01
C LYS A 69 2.36 -6.45 -2.00
N HIS A 70 2.23 -5.55 -2.97
CA HIS A 70 3.23 -5.26 -4.01
C HIS A 70 4.09 -4.04 -3.67
N MET A 71 3.88 -3.43 -2.51
CA MET A 71 4.67 -2.31 -2.02
C MET A 71 5.66 -2.78 -0.96
N ASP A 72 6.84 -2.17 -0.96
CA ASP A 72 7.75 -2.26 0.16
C ASP A 72 7.08 -1.73 1.45
N LEU A 73 7.34 -2.37 2.59
CA LEU A 73 6.73 -1.98 3.87
C LEU A 73 7.20 -0.59 4.33
N GLY A 74 8.47 -0.25 4.10
CA GLY A 74 9.02 1.07 4.37
C GLY A 74 8.39 2.14 3.48
N ALA A 75 8.17 1.82 2.20
CA ALA A 75 7.44 2.70 1.29
C ALA A 75 6.00 2.95 1.75
N SER A 76 5.31 1.90 2.16
CA SER A 76 3.92 1.96 2.65
C SER A 76 3.84 2.79 3.94
N ARG A 77 4.77 2.57 4.87
CA ARG A 77 4.90 3.35 6.11
C ARG A 77 5.16 4.83 5.84
N TYR A 78 6.11 5.12 4.95
CA TYR A 78 6.43 6.48 4.53
C TYR A 78 5.21 7.20 3.95
N PHE A 79 4.51 6.53 3.02
CA PHE A 79 3.31 7.09 2.40
C PHE A 79 2.22 7.38 3.43
N ALA A 80 1.91 6.42 4.31
CA ALA A 80 0.91 6.61 5.35
C ALA A 80 1.24 7.81 6.26
N SER A 81 2.47 7.89 6.77
CA SER A 81 2.93 9.00 7.63
C SER A 81 2.73 10.36 6.94
N VAL A 82 3.23 10.49 5.70
CA VAL A 82 3.19 11.75 4.96
C VAL A 82 1.76 12.18 4.62
N ILE A 83 0.87 11.23 4.38
CA ILE A 83 -0.54 11.51 4.09
C ILE A 83 -1.29 11.93 5.37
N HIS A 84 -1.10 11.23 6.49
CA HIS A 84 -1.70 11.63 7.76
C HIS A 84 -1.18 12.98 8.26
N GLU A 85 0.12 13.24 8.16
CA GLU A 85 0.71 14.55 8.49
C GLU A 85 0.08 15.68 7.66
N PHE A 86 -0.11 15.45 6.36
CA PHE A 86 -0.75 16.44 5.50
C PHE A 86 -2.22 16.63 5.86
N ALA A 87 -2.98 15.54 6.05
CA ALA A 87 -4.37 15.58 6.48
C ALA A 87 -4.53 16.40 7.77
N GLN A 88 -3.68 16.14 8.76
CA GLN A 88 -3.67 16.90 10.01
C GLN A 88 -3.39 18.38 9.76
N SER A 89 -2.44 18.71 8.88
CA SER A 89 -2.08 20.10 8.59
C SER A 89 -3.20 20.91 7.91
N ILE A 90 -4.16 20.23 7.25
CA ILE A 90 -5.36 20.84 6.66
C ILE A 90 -6.63 20.65 7.51
N GLY A 91 -6.49 20.14 8.75
CA GLY A 91 -7.60 20.02 9.70
C GLY A 91 -8.45 18.74 9.57
N LYS A 92 -7.97 17.72 8.83
CA LYS A 92 -8.62 16.40 8.73
C LYS A 92 -8.01 15.44 9.75
N GLU A 93 -8.62 15.35 10.94
CA GLU A 93 -8.15 14.48 12.03
C GLU A 93 -8.48 13.00 11.83
N ASN A 94 -9.48 12.68 10.99
CA ASN A 94 -9.97 11.31 10.77
C ASN A 94 -9.82 10.88 9.30
N PHE A 95 -8.67 11.15 8.69
CA PHE A 95 -8.42 10.74 7.30
C PHE A 95 -8.02 9.27 7.25
N TYR A 96 -8.77 8.44 6.51
CA TYR A 96 -8.57 6.98 6.49
C TYR A 96 -7.69 6.49 5.35
N LEU A 97 -6.74 5.60 5.65
CA LEU A 97 -5.97 4.84 4.69
C LEU A 97 -6.27 3.35 4.81
N ILE A 98 -7.01 2.84 3.83
CA ILE A 98 -7.47 1.45 3.80
C ILE A 98 -6.65 0.68 2.76
N GLY A 99 -5.77 -0.20 3.22
CA GLY A 99 -4.91 -1.00 2.35
C GLY A 99 -5.53 -2.31 1.93
N GLU A 100 -5.42 -2.68 0.66
CA GLU A 100 -5.63 -4.06 0.25
C GLU A 100 -4.40 -4.91 0.62
N ILE A 101 -4.57 -5.83 1.56
CA ILE A 101 -3.51 -6.73 2.04
C ILE A 101 -4.00 -8.16 1.87
N THR A 102 -3.51 -8.85 0.84
CA THR A 102 -3.82 -10.27 0.63
C THR A 102 -2.97 -11.16 1.54
N GLY A 103 -3.45 -12.36 1.82
CA GLY A 103 -2.89 -13.29 2.79
C GLY A 103 -3.73 -13.40 4.06
N GLY A 104 -3.26 -14.23 4.98
CA GLY A 104 -3.98 -14.50 6.23
C GLY A 104 -3.98 -13.32 7.22
N ARG A 105 -4.88 -13.39 8.20
CA ARG A 105 -5.12 -12.34 9.21
C ARG A 105 -3.86 -11.87 9.94
N THR A 106 -2.95 -12.78 10.25
CA THR A 106 -1.69 -12.44 10.94
C THR A 106 -0.84 -11.48 10.11
N ARG A 107 -0.76 -11.72 8.79
CA ARG A 107 -0.02 -10.84 7.88
C ARG A 107 -0.68 -9.47 7.80
N ALA A 108 -2.00 -9.44 7.62
CA ALA A 108 -2.76 -8.19 7.60
C ALA A 108 -2.51 -7.37 8.88
N PHE A 109 -2.64 -7.99 10.05
CA PHE A 109 -2.40 -7.33 11.33
C PHE A 109 -0.97 -6.76 11.45
N GLN A 110 0.04 -7.57 11.14
CA GLN A 110 1.44 -7.14 11.20
C GLN A 110 1.74 -5.99 10.21
N THR A 111 1.15 -6.03 9.03
CA THR A 111 1.31 -4.96 8.03
C THR A 111 0.67 -3.67 8.53
N LEU A 112 -0.54 -3.70 9.10
CA LEU A 112 -1.18 -2.50 9.66
C LEU A 112 -0.31 -1.87 10.76
N GLU A 113 0.15 -2.67 11.73
CA GLU A 113 1.01 -2.21 12.84
C GLU A 113 2.33 -1.60 12.33
N THR A 114 2.91 -2.17 11.27
CA THR A 114 4.20 -1.72 10.72
C THR A 114 4.06 -0.46 9.88
N THR A 115 2.96 -0.33 9.13
CA THR A 115 2.80 0.71 8.10
C THR A 115 2.01 1.92 8.58
N GLY A 116 1.20 1.78 9.62
CA GLY A 116 0.30 2.85 10.07
C GLY A 116 -0.90 3.06 9.15
N LEU A 117 -1.27 2.06 8.34
CA LEU A 117 -2.57 2.02 7.66
C LEU A 117 -3.70 1.76 8.67
N ASP A 118 -4.87 2.34 8.46
CA ASP A 118 -5.98 2.27 9.41
C ASP A 118 -6.81 0.98 9.32
N ALA A 119 -6.86 0.37 8.12
CA ALA A 119 -7.63 -0.84 7.89
C ALA A 119 -7.10 -1.69 6.73
N ALA A 120 -7.43 -2.98 6.78
CA ALA A 120 -7.06 -3.96 5.75
C ALA A 120 -8.30 -4.51 5.03
N LEU A 121 -8.21 -4.66 3.71
CA LEU A 121 -9.18 -5.36 2.86
C LEU A 121 -8.53 -6.60 2.22
N GLY A 122 -9.34 -7.60 1.87
CA GLY A 122 -8.88 -8.77 1.10
C GLY A 122 -8.19 -9.85 1.91
N ILE A 123 -8.55 -10.01 3.20
CA ILE A 123 -8.00 -11.07 4.07
C ILE A 123 -8.60 -12.42 3.64
N ASP A 124 -7.78 -13.31 3.08
CA ASP A 124 -8.18 -14.58 2.46
C ASP A 124 -8.99 -15.50 3.41
N ASP A 125 -8.80 -15.38 4.71
CA ASP A 125 -9.40 -16.27 5.71
C ASP A 125 -10.94 -16.14 5.86
N ILE A 126 -11.56 -15.08 5.33
CA ILE A 126 -12.96 -14.73 5.61
C ILE A 126 -13.91 -15.14 4.46
N PRO A 127 -13.62 -14.86 3.18
CA PRO A 127 -14.47 -15.29 2.08
C PRO A 127 -14.58 -16.81 1.98
N ASP A 128 -13.45 -17.52 2.10
CA ASP A 128 -13.41 -18.99 1.99
C ASP A 128 -14.29 -19.67 3.04
N LYS A 129 -14.24 -19.21 4.31
CA LYS A 129 -15.07 -19.77 5.38
C LYS A 129 -16.57 -19.53 5.16
N MET A 130 -16.93 -18.39 4.58
CA MET A 130 -18.32 -18.07 4.23
C MET A 130 -18.78 -18.89 3.01
N GLU A 131 -17.92 -19.06 2.02
CA GLU A 131 -18.20 -19.86 0.83
C GLU A 131 -18.42 -21.34 1.18
N TYR A 132 -17.63 -21.90 2.09
CA TYR A 132 -17.82 -23.27 2.59
C TYR A 132 -19.10 -23.44 3.42
N LEU A 133 -19.57 -22.41 4.12
CA LEU A 133 -20.83 -22.47 4.89
C LEU A 133 -22.08 -22.41 4.01
N VAL A 134 -22.00 -21.79 2.83
CA VAL A 134 -23.13 -21.63 1.91
C VAL A 134 -23.29 -22.83 0.97
N LYS A 135 -22.22 -23.59 0.72
CA LYS A 135 -22.23 -24.80 -0.13
C LYS A 135 -22.71 -26.08 0.60
N GLY A 136 -23.67 -25.94 1.51
CA GLY A 136 -24.30 -27.06 2.22
C GLY A 136 -24.76 -28.17 1.28
#